data_AF-A0A151PEH9-F1
#
_entry.id   AF-A0A151PEH9-F1
#
_cell.length_a   1.000
_cell.length_b   1.000
_cell.length_c   1.000
_cell.angle_alpha   90.00
_cell.angle_beta   90.00
_cell.angle_gamma   90.00
#
_symmetry.space_group_name_H-M   'P 1'
#
loop_
_entity.id
_entity.type
_entity.pdbx_description
1 polymer ?
#
loop_
_entity_poly.entity_id
_entity_poly.type
_entity_poly.pdbx_seq_one_letter_code
_entity_poly.pdbx_strand_id
1 'polypeptide(L)'
;MEISASFFNDPPAPLGEPGKPFNGLWNYEVVEAFFLCERTKQYLEVELCPHGQHLVLLLSGRRRVWKQELALTFEVCRTETKWEGRAHLPWSYFPPSTDKFNAFAIHGSEDKRTYEALYPVPQHEIQEGQKPDFHHLELFKQFSLKALMGEDWRQPESDLWMSCKHTD
;
A
#
# COMPACT_ATOMS: atom_id res chain seq x y z
N MET A 1 -3.13 -10.98 -0.85
CA MET A 1 -3.99 -9.81 -0.67
C MET A 1 -5.03 -9.84 -1.77
N GLU A 2 -6.30 -9.73 -1.42
CA GLU A 2 -7.41 -9.72 -2.37
C GLU A 2 -8.10 -8.35 -2.34
N ILE A 3 -8.50 -7.86 -3.51
CA ILE A 3 -9.16 -6.57 -3.70
C ILE A 3 -10.49 -6.82 -4.39
N SER A 4 -11.53 -6.13 -3.93
CA SER A 4 -12.79 -5.96 -4.64
C SER A 4 -13.19 -4.48 -4.52
N ALA A 5 -13.22 -3.77 -5.65
CA ALA A 5 -13.46 -2.33 -5.67
C ALA A 5 -14.26 -1.92 -6.91
N SER A 6 -14.85 -0.72 -6.85
CA SER A 6 -15.40 -0.06 -8.04
C SER A 6 -14.28 0.22 -9.03
N PHE A 7 -14.58 0.17 -10.32
CA PHE A 7 -13.67 0.56 -11.39
C PHE A 7 -14.14 1.89 -11.96
N PHE A 8 -13.33 2.94 -11.76
CA PHE A 8 -13.66 4.30 -12.17
C PHE A 8 -13.09 4.64 -13.54
N ASN A 9 -11.97 4.02 -13.92
CA ASN A 9 -11.22 4.28 -15.15
C ASN A 9 -10.85 5.77 -15.32
N ASP A 10 -10.64 6.46 -14.20
CA ASP A 10 -10.26 7.87 -14.15
C ASP A 10 -9.19 8.09 -13.06
N PRO A 11 -7.99 8.55 -13.42
CA PRO A 11 -7.50 8.77 -14.79
C PRO A 11 -7.39 7.46 -15.59
N PRO A 12 -7.19 7.54 -16.92
CA PRO A 12 -6.94 6.37 -17.77
C PRO A 12 -5.72 5.56 -17.31
N ALA A 13 -5.59 4.35 -17.87
CA ALA A 13 -4.51 3.41 -17.58
C ALA A 13 -3.11 4.07 -17.51
N PRO A 14 -2.24 3.64 -16.56
CA PRO A 14 -0.82 4.00 -16.57
C PRO A 14 -0.14 3.62 -17.89
N LEU A 15 0.89 4.38 -18.28
CA LEU A 15 1.64 4.15 -19.53
C LEU A 15 2.53 2.88 -19.50
N GLY A 16 2.64 2.20 -18.35
CA GLY A 16 3.44 0.98 -18.19
C GLY A 16 2.71 -0.29 -18.63
N GLU A 17 3.45 -1.39 -18.80
CA GLU A 17 2.87 -2.70 -19.10
C GLU A 17 2.16 -3.30 -17.87
N PRO A 18 0.98 -3.93 -18.03
CA PRO A 18 0.36 -4.72 -16.97
C PRO A 18 1.31 -5.80 -16.43
N GLY A 19 1.26 -6.04 -15.12
CA GLY A 19 2.12 -7.00 -14.43
C GLY A 19 3.54 -6.50 -14.17
N LYS A 20 3.87 -5.25 -14.50
CA LYS A 20 5.16 -4.62 -14.18
C LYS A 20 5.02 -3.58 -13.06
N PRO A 21 6.12 -3.34 -12.31
CA PRO A 21 6.22 -2.18 -11.44
C PRO A 21 6.04 -0.87 -12.22
N PHE A 22 5.40 0.13 -11.61
CA PHE A 22 5.24 1.46 -12.18
C PHE A 22 5.37 2.52 -11.09
N ASN A 23 6.49 3.25 -11.07
CA ASN A 23 6.67 4.35 -10.12
C ASN A 23 5.70 5.52 -10.38
N GLY A 24 5.13 6.09 -9.32
CA GLY A 24 4.13 7.14 -9.43
C GLY A 24 2.70 6.64 -9.66
N LEU A 25 2.41 5.39 -9.28
CA LEU A 25 1.11 4.76 -9.49
C LEU A 25 -0.01 5.47 -8.70
N TRP A 26 0.31 6.10 -7.56
CA TRP A 26 -0.56 7.02 -6.83
C TRP A 26 -1.10 8.21 -7.64
N ASN A 27 -0.62 8.47 -8.86
CA ASN A 27 -1.22 9.45 -9.78
C ASN A 27 -2.44 8.89 -10.53
N TYR A 28 -2.69 7.59 -10.45
CA TYR A 28 -3.75 6.87 -11.15
C TYR A 28 -4.86 6.38 -10.24
N GLU A 29 -5.84 5.66 -10.79
CA GLU A 29 -6.74 4.84 -9.99
C GLU A 29 -5.94 3.71 -9.34
N VAL A 30 -5.95 3.65 -8.01
CA VAL A 30 -5.09 2.75 -7.25
C VAL A 30 -5.68 2.43 -5.88
N VAL A 31 -5.42 1.22 -5.39
CA VAL A 31 -5.57 0.84 -3.99
C VAL A 31 -4.20 0.67 -3.38
N GLU A 32 -4.00 1.22 -2.19
CA GLU A 32 -2.75 1.13 -1.45
C GLU A 32 -2.96 0.43 -0.11
N ALA A 33 -1.99 -0.39 0.30
CA ALA A 33 -1.98 -1.04 1.60
C ALA A 33 -0.62 -0.90 2.26
N PHE A 34 -0.63 -0.52 3.54
CA PHE A 34 0.56 -0.27 4.32
C PHE A 34 0.64 -1.22 5.51
N PHE A 35 1.78 -1.89 5.65
CA PHE A 35 2.08 -2.80 6.76
C PHE A 35 3.30 -2.26 7.50
N LEU A 36 3.08 -1.76 8.72
CA LEU A 36 4.07 -1.01 9.49
C LEU A 36 4.47 -1.76 10.76
N CYS A 37 5.76 -1.70 11.08
CA CYS A 37 6.28 -1.95 12.43
C CYS A 37 6.44 -0.61 13.16
N GLU A 38 5.60 -0.35 14.16
CA GLU A 38 5.56 0.93 14.87
C GLU A 38 6.89 1.28 15.54
N ARG A 39 7.57 0.27 16.08
CA ARG A 39 8.82 0.44 16.83
C ARG A 39 9.98 0.85 15.93
N THR A 40 10.17 0.18 14.79
CA THR A 40 11.30 0.44 13.88
C THR A 40 10.97 1.50 12.82
N LYS A 41 9.69 1.84 12.66
CA LYS A 41 9.16 2.68 11.57
C LYS A 41 9.49 2.13 10.18
N GLN A 42 9.74 0.83 10.07
CA GLN A 42 9.85 0.14 8.79
C GLN A 42 8.46 -0.27 8.31
N TYR A 43 8.18 -0.09 7.03
CA TYR A 43 6.90 -0.46 6.45
C TYR A 43 7.01 -0.92 5.01
N LEU A 44 6.15 -1.87 4.69
CA LEU A 44 5.83 -2.30 3.34
C LEU A 44 4.63 -1.47 2.85
N GLU A 45 4.77 -0.91 1.66
CA GLU A 45 3.72 -0.22 0.93
C GLU A 45 3.48 -0.95 -0.40
N VAL A 46 2.21 -1.24 -0.67
CA VAL A 46 1.78 -2.00 -1.84
C VAL A 46 0.68 -1.21 -2.53
N GLU A 47 0.94 -0.75 -3.74
CA GLU A 47 0.00 -0.04 -4.60
C GLU A 47 -0.42 -0.94 -5.77
N LEU A 48 -1.71 -1.03 -6.03
CA LEU A 48 -2.31 -1.97 -6.99
C LEU A 48 -3.34 -1.24 -7.86
N CYS A 49 -3.09 -1.20 -9.16
CA CYS A 49 -3.95 -0.54 -10.13
C CYS A 49 -4.89 -1.54 -10.82
N PRO A 50 -6.15 -1.17 -11.12
CA PRO A 50 -7.07 -2.00 -11.92
C PRO A 50 -6.56 -2.33 -13.33
N HIS A 51 -5.47 -1.71 -13.77
CA HIS A 51 -4.81 -2.01 -15.04
C HIS A 51 -3.67 -3.03 -14.95
N GLY A 52 -3.39 -3.55 -13.75
CA GLY A 52 -2.43 -4.64 -13.53
C GLY A 52 -1.01 -4.18 -13.24
N GLN A 53 -0.70 -2.90 -13.37
CA GLN A 53 0.53 -2.32 -12.83
C GLN A 53 0.47 -2.32 -11.29
N HIS A 54 1.63 -2.42 -10.67
CA HIS A 54 1.79 -2.37 -9.22
C HIS A 54 2.95 -1.47 -8.85
N LEU A 55 3.03 -1.06 -7.59
CA LEU A 55 4.24 -0.51 -7.00
C LEU A 55 4.42 -1.11 -5.61
N VAL A 56 5.60 -1.63 -5.34
CA VAL A 56 5.92 -2.21 -4.04
C VAL A 56 7.17 -1.53 -3.51
N LEU A 57 7.04 -0.91 -2.34
CA LEU A 57 8.07 -0.13 -1.68
C LEU A 57 8.36 -0.71 -0.29
N LEU A 58 9.64 -0.76 0.06
CA LEU A 58 10.10 -1.01 1.43
C LEU A 58 10.73 0.28 1.96
N LEU A 59 10.16 0.81 3.02
CA LEU A 59 10.56 2.08 3.60
C LEU A 59 11.09 1.88 5.02
N SER A 60 12.09 2.68 5.41
CA SER A 60 12.70 2.68 6.74
C SER A 60 12.66 4.11 7.31
N GLY A 61 11.56 4.42 7.99
CA GLY A 61 11.19 5.78 8.38
C GLY A 61 10.25 6.46 7.37
N ARG A 62 9.58 7.53 7.82
CA ARG A 62 8.59 8.26 7.01
C ARG A 62 9.22 8.75 5.69
N ARG A 63 8.64 8.34 4.55
CA ARG A 63 9.07 8.66 3.18
C ARG A 63 10.53 8.29 2.84
N ARG A 64 11.16 7.41 3.61
CA ARG A 64 12.54 6.96 3.36
C ARG A 64 12.52 5.61 2.65
N VAL A 65 12.37 5.67 1.33
CA VAL A 65 12.41 4.49 0.45
C VAL A 65 13.80 3.87 0.48
N TRP A 66 13.86 2.58 0.80
CA TRP A 66 15.10 1.80 0.78
C TRP A 66 15.12 0.78 -0.36
N LYS A 67 13.96 0.19 -0.69
CA LYS A 67 13.76 -0.59 -1.93
C LYS A 67 12.45 -0.18 -2.59
N GLN A 68 12.43 -0.19 -3.92
CA GLN A 68 11.25 0.15 -4.71
C GLN A 68 11.13 -0.76 -5.92
N GLU A 69 9.97 -0.73 -6.56
CA GLU A 69 9.68 -1.49 -7.78
C GLU A 69 9.97 -2.99 -7.64
N LEU A 70 9.71 -3.52 -6.44
CA LEU A 70 9.86 -4.94 -6.17
C LEU A 70 8.83 -5.74 -6.98
N ALA A 71 9.27 -6.90 -7.48
CA ALA A 71 8.42 -7.77 -8.29
C ALA A 71 7.25 -8.31 -7.48
N LEU A 72 6.07 -8.34 -8.09
CA LEU A 72 4.85 -8.87 -7.49
C LEU A 72 4.05 -9.67 -8.51
N THR A 73 3.62 -10.88 -8.13
CA THR A 73 2.60 -11.60 -8.89
C THR A 73 1.25 -10.98 -8.56
N PHE A 74 0.66 -10.31 -9.54
CA PHE A 74 -0.60 -9.59 -9.42
C PHE A 74 -1.52 -9.91 -10.59
N GLU A 75 -2.68 -10.48 -10.27
CA GLU A 75 -3.73 -10.81 -11.23
C GLU A 75 -4.89 -9.82 -11.08
N VAL A 76 -5.45 -9.38 -12.21
CA VAL A 76 -6.58 -8.45 -12.23
C VAL A 76 -7.68 -8.96 -13.16
N CYS A 77 -8.91 -8.91 -12.68
CA CYS A 77 -10.12 -9.13 -13.46
C CYS A 77 -10.98 -7.86 -13.34
N ARG A 78 -11.47 -7.33 -14.47
CA ARG A 78 -12.31 -6.13 -14.46
C ARG A 78 -13.59 -6.32 -15.27
N THR A 79 -14.60 -5.58 -14.87
CA THR A 79 -15.85 -5.32 -15.61
C THR A 79 -15.93 -3.81 -15.90
N GLU A 80 -17.06 -3.34 -16.43
CA GLU A 80 -17.27 -1.91 -16.67
C GLU A 80 -17.34 -1.06 -15.39
N THR A 81 -17.71 -1.66 -14.25
CA THR A 81 -18.00 -0.90 -13.01
C THR A 81 -17.24 -1.38 -11.79
N LYS A 82 -16.57 -2.53 -11.89
CA LYS A 82 -15.85 -3.17 -10.78
C LYS A 82 -14.58 -3.84 -11.26
N TRP A 83 -13.62 -3.96 -10.37
CA TRP A 83 -12.45 -4.80 -10.57
C TRP A 83 -12.12 -5.59 -9.31
N GLU A 84 -11.48 -6.73 -9.56
CA GLU A 84 -10.96 -7.64 -8.55
C GLU A 84 -9.47 -7.83 -8.79
N GLY A 85 -8.71 -7.88 -7.70
CA GLY A 85 -7.26 -8.02 -7.74
C GLY A 85 -6.79 -9.12 -6.78
N ARG A 86 -5.81 -9.91 -7.19
CA ARG A 86 -5.13 -10.89 -6.34
C ARG A 86 -3.62 -10.68 -6.40
N ALA A 87 -3.04 -10.21 -5.30
CA ALA A 87 -1.62 -9.96 -5.14
C ALA A 87 -0.99 -10.97 -4.17
N HIS A 88 0.08 -11.64 -4.60
CA HIS A 88 0.84 -12.59 -3.79
C HIS A 88 2.02 -11.89 -3.11
N LEU A 89 1.83 -11.44 -1.87
CA LEU A 89 2.85 -10.72 -1.11
C LEU A 89 3.87 -11.72 -0.51
N PRO A 90 5.16 -11.66 -0.90
CA PRO A 90 6.18 -12.48 -0.27
C PRO A 90 6.36 -12.11 1.22
N TRP A 91 6.49 -13.10 2.09
CA TRP A 91 6.71 -12.85 3.52
C TRP A 91 7.96 -12.04 3.82
N SER A 92 8.99 -12.17 2.98
CA SER A 92 10.22 -11.38 3.08
C SER A 92 9.98 -9.88 2.87
N TYR A 93 8.86 -9.46 2.28
CA TYR A 93 8.58 -8.03 2.08
C TYR A 93 8.03 -7.39 3.35
N PHE A 94 7.41 -8.14 4.25
CA PHE A 94 6.87 -7.60 5.49
C PHE A 94 8.00 -7.26 6.48
N PRO A 95 8.01 -6.05 7.08
CA PRO A 95 8.98 -5.72 8.11
C PRO A 95 8.82 -6.66 9.31
N PRO A 96 9.90 -7.01 10.03
CA PRO A 96 9.79 -7.81 11.24
C PRO A 96 8.86 -7.14 12.26
N SER A 97 7.96 -7.93 12.86
CA SER A 97 7.03 -7.45 13.89
C SER A 97 6.04 -6.39 13.39
N THR A 98 5.52 -6.53 12.17
CA THR A 98 4.40 -5.71 11.67
C THR A 98 3.23 -5.75 12.65
N ASP A 99 2.84 -4.57 13.14
CA ASP A 99 1.82 -4.40 14.19
C ASP A 99 0.83 -3.26 13.89
N LYS A 100 1.01 -2.56 12.75
CA LYS A 100 0.13 -1.48 12.31
C LYS A 100 -0.26 -1.63 10.85
N PHE A 101 -1.46 -1.17 10.53
CA PHE A 101 -2.02 -1.22 9.18
C PHE A 101 -2.86 0.02 8.85
N ASN A 102 -2.85 0.41 7.58
CA ASN A 102 -3.85 1.26 6.96
C ASN A 102 -3.97 0.89 5.47
N ALA A 103 -5.07 1.29 4.85
CA ALA A 103 -5.29 1.12 3.43
C ALA A 103 -5.96 2.37 2.85
N PHE A 104 -5.70 2.63 1.58
CA PHE A 104 -6.17 3.81 0.89
C PHE A 104 -6.68 3.45 -0.50
N ALA A 105 -7.52 4.33 -1.05
CA ALA A 105 -7.90 4.27 -2.45
C ALA A 105 -7.83 5.69 -3.04
N ILE A 106 -7.35 5.77 -4.27
CA ILE A 106 -7.32 7.01 -5.05
C ILE A 106 -8.02 6.75 -6.38
N HIS A 107 -8.88 7.67 -6.79
CA HIS A 107 -9.55 7.67 -8.10
C HIS A 107 -9.96 9.10 -8.47
N GLY A 108 -10.35 9.28 -9.72
CA GLY A 108 -10.71 10.58 -10.27
C GLY A 108 -9.50 11.42 -10.68
N SER A 109 -9.73 12.34 -11.62
CA SER A 109 -8.73 13.30 -12.09
C SER A 109 -9.02 14.73 -11.63
N GLU A 110 -7.97 15.53 -11.51
CA GLU A 110 -8.04 16.98 -11.26
C GLU A 110 -8.94 17.32 -10.04
N ASP A 111 -9.93 18.20 -10.23
CA ASP A 111 -10.85 18.65 -9.19
C ASP A 111 -11.80 17.54 -8.69
N LYS A 112 -11.89 16.42 -9.40
CA LYS A 112 -12.70 15.24 -9.01
C LYS A 112 -11.88 14.15 -8.32
N ARG A 113 -10.59 14.40 -8.11
CA ARG A 113 -9.69 13.44 -7.46
C ARG A 113 -10.12 13.20 -6.02
N THR A 114 -10.37 11.94 -5.71
CA THR A 114 -10.87 11.46 -4.43
C THR A 114 -9.80 10.62 -3.74
N TYR A 115 -9.70 10.81 -2.43
CA TYR A 115 -8.76 10.11 -1.56
C TYR A 115 -9.54 9.47 -0.41
N GLU A 116 -9.50 8.16 -0.32
CA GLU A 116 -10.20 7.38 0.70
C GLU A 116 -9.19 6.67 1.59
N ALA A 117 -9.53 6.49 2.86
CA ALA A 117 -8.70 5.81 3.84
C ALA A 117 -9.56 4.90 4.70
N LEU A 118 -9.05 3.70 5.00
CA LEU A 118 -9.66 2.80 5.98
C LEU A 118 -9.66 3.43 7.37
N TYR A 119 -8.53 4.05 7.74
CA TYR A 119 -8.38 4.82 8.97
C TYR A 119 -7.99 6.26 8.61
N PRO A 120 -8.97 7.16 8.43
CA PRO A 120 -8.72 8.54 8.02
C PRO A 120 -8.24 9.41 9.18
N VAL A 121 -7.71 10.59 8.83
CA VAL A 121 -7.52 11.70 9.79
C VAL A 121 -8.90 12.04 10.39
N PRO A 122 -9.04 12.16 11.72
CA PRO A 122 -10.29 12.61 12.32
C PRO A 122 -10.71 13.97 11.75
N GLN A 123 -11.98 14.13 11.38
CA GLN A 123 -12.46 15.32 10.66
C GLN A 123 -12.14 16.65 11.38
N HIS A 124 -12.15 16.65 12.71
CA HIS A 124 -11.86 17.83 13.53
C HIS A 124 -10.36 18.18 13.61
N GLU A 125 -9.48 17.28 13.18
CA GLU A 125 -8.02 17.49 13.10
C GLU A 125 -7.59 17.98 11.70
N ILE A 126 -8.51 17.96 10.72
CA ILE A 126 -8.22 18.42 9.36
C ILE A 126 -8.16 19.95 9.32
N GLN A 127 -7.01 20.47 8.91
CA GLN A 127 -6.79 21.90 8.75
C GLN A 127 -7.27 22.39 7.38
N GLU A 128 -7.69 23.66 7.31
CA GLU A 128 -8.04 24.29 6.04
C GLU A 128 -6.83 24.27 5.09
N GLY A 129 -7.04 23.80 3.86
CA GLY A 129 -5.99 23.66 2.86
C GLY A 129 -5.06 22.46 3.06
N GLN A 130 -5.25 21.63 4.08
CA GLN A 130 -4.47 20.41 4.29
C GLN A 130 -4.58 19.48 3.08
N LYS A 131 -3.43 19.02 2.59
CA LYS A 131 -3.35 18.07 1.49
C LYS A 131 -3.33 16.63 2.02
N PRO A 132 -3.83 15.65 1.24
CA PRO A 132 -3.72 14.23 1.60
C PRO A 132 -2.26 13.83 1.85
N ASP A 133 -2.03 13.13 2.96
CA ASP A 133 -0.73 12.53 3.32
C ASP A 133 -0.93 11.12 3.87
N PHE A 134 -0.66 10.11 3.04
CA PHE A 134 -0.83 8.71 3.41
C PHE A 134 0.33 8.15 4.26
N HIS A 135 1.43 8.89 4.38
CA HIS A 135 2.56 8.54 5.25
C HIS A 135 2.43 9.14 6.66
N HIS A 136 1.22 9.54 7.07
CA HIS A 136 0.92 9.90 8.46
C HIS A 136 0.75 8.64 9.32
N LEU A 137 1.88 7.96 9.56
CA LEU A 137 1.99 6.63 10.18
C LEU A 137 1.28 6.47 11.54
N GLU A 138 1.11 7.57 12.26
CA GLU A 138 0.50 7.67 13.58
C GLU A 138 -1.01 7.37 13.55
N LEU A 139 -1.65 7.49 12.38
CA LEU A 139 -3.06 7.15 12.19
C LEU A 139 -3.30 5.66 11.98
N PHE A 140 -2.25 4.89 11.70
CA PHE A 140 -2.37 3.47 11.41
C PHE A 140 -2.85 2.73 12.67
N LYS A 141 -3.74 1.76 12.49
CA LYS A 141 -4.35 1.05 13.62
C LYS A 141 -3.67 -0.29 13.86
N GLN A 142 -3.89 -0.84 15.04
CA GLN A 142 -3.35 -2.13 15.44
C GLN A 142 -3.73 -3.20 14.42
N PHE A 143 -2.74 -4.03 14.10
CA PHE A 143 -2.85 -5.09 13.13
C PHE A 143 -2.10 -6.31 13.64
N SER A 144 -2.63 -7.50 13.39
CA SER A 144 -2.01 -8.74 13.81
C SER A 144 -2.06 -9.75 12.67
N LEU A 145 -0.89 -10.08 12.12
CA LEU A 145 -0.77 -11.17 11.15
C LEU A 145 -1.18 -12.52 11.77
N LYS A 146 -0.96 -12.71 13.08
CA LYS A 146 -1.43 -13.91 13.79
C LYS A 146 -2.94 -14.02 13.84
N ALA A 147 -3.65 -12.89 14.00
CA ALA A 147 -5.10 -12.91 13.96
C ALA A 147 -5.64 -13.38 12.59
N LEU A 148 -4.85 -13.22 11.52
CA LEU A 148 -5.19 -13.68 10.18
C LEU A 148 -4.71 -15.11 9.90
N MET A 149 -3.51 -15.47 10.34
CA MET A 149 -2.82 -16.72 9.98
C MET A 149 -2.94 -17.83 11.05
N GLY A 150 -3.44 -17.50 12.24
CA GLY A 150 -3.47 -18.35 13.42
C GLY A 150 -2.39 -17.99 14.46
N GLU A 151 -2.67 -18.25 15.74
CA GLU A 151 -1.80 -17.86 16.87
C GLU A 151 -0.41 -18.51 16.86
N ASP A 152 -0.33 -19.73 16.33
CA ASP A 152 0.91 -20.51 16.18
C ASP A 152 1.80 -20.00 15.04
N TRP A 153 1.26 -19.13 14.17
CA TRP A 153 2.02 -18.57 13.07
C TRP A 153 3.17 -17.71 13.59
N ARG A 154 4.34 -17.90 12.97
CA ARG A 154 5.54 -17.12 13.22
C ARG A 154 5.96 -16.46 11.92
N GLN A 155 6.24 -15.16 11.99
CA GLN A 155 6.75 -14.43 10.84
C GLN A 155 8.09 -15.03 10.41
N PRO A 156 8.25 -15.44 9.14
CA PRO A 156 9.54 -15.86 8.62
C PRO A 156 10.54 -14.72 8.66
N GLU A 157 11.83 -15.05 8.78
CA GLU A 157 12.90 -14.07 8.66
C GLU A 157 12.91 -13.43 7.26
N SER A 158 13.41 -12.20 7.20
CA SER A 158 13.55 -11.45 5.96
C SER A 158 14.98 -10.96 5.77
N ASP A 159 15.67 -11.58 4.80
CA ASP A 159 17.00 -11.14 4.36
C ASP A 159 17.00 -9.70 3.84
N LEU A 160 15.86 -9.25 3.32
CA LEU A 160 15.69 -7.87 2.90
C LEU A 160 15.89 -6.96 4.12
N TRP A 161 15.07 -7.09 5.14
CA TRP A 161 15.10 -6.17 6.28
C TRP A 161 16.35 -6.30 7.15
N MET A 162 16.98 -7.48 7.21
CA MET A 162 18.27 -7.66 7.91
C MET A 162 19.41 -6.80 7.31
N SER A 163 19.34 -6.52 6.00
CA SER A 163 20.33 -5.68 5.31
C SER A 163 20.04 -4.18 5.37
N CYS A 164 18.87 -3.79 5.90
CA CYS A 164 18.48 -2.39 6.03
C CYS A 164 19.30 -1.71 7.13
N LYS A 165 20.26 -0.86 6.74
CA LYS A 165 21.03 -0.06 7.70
C LYS A 165 20.15 1.06 8.25
N HIS A 166 20.02 1.14 9.57
CA HIS A 166 19.45 2.31 10.23
C HIS A 166 20.39 3.49 9.96
N THR A 167 19.94 4.45 9.17
CA THR A 167 20.56 5.77 9.13
C THR A 167 19.88 6.59 10.22
N ASP A 168 20.59 6.79 11.32
CA ASP A 168 20.19 7.69 12.42
C ASP A 168 19.90 9.11 11.89
#